data_AF-A0A1B6D1D9-F1
#
_entry.id   AF-A0A1B6D1D9-F1
#
_cell.length_a   1.000
_cell.length_b   1.000
_cell.length_c   1.000
_cell.angle_alpha   90.00
_cell.angle_beta   90.00
_cell.angle_gamma   90.00
#
_symmetry.space_group_name_H-M   'P 1'
#
loop_
_entity.id
_entity.type
_entity.pdbx_description
1 polymer ?
#
loop_
_entity_poly.entity_id
_entity_poly.type
_entity_poly.pdbx_seq_one_letter_code
_entity_poly.pdbx_strand_id
1 'polypeptide(L)'
;NKTDSMAVRKILLLSTSTIHGSEYLQYASSEIKSFLTESNVQTVLFIPYALHNHNAYFEKVKKALLKMGFKTSSIHHACNPLSAVDKAEAIFIGGGNTFRLLKELYDKNLLDIIKKRVLEDCIPYIGSSAGNS
;
A
#
# COMPACT_ATOMS: atom_id res chain seq x y z
N ASN A 1 3.31 -34.71 -14.58
CA ASN A 1 3.25 -34.06 -13.25
C ASN A 1 3.92 -32.70 -13.28
N LYS A 2 3.16 -31.64 -13.54
CA LYS A 2 3.50 -30.26 -13.16
C LYS A 2 2.23 -29.67 -12.57
N THR A 3 2.06 -29.80 -11.27
CA THR A 3 1.21 -28.89 -10.51
C THR A 3 1.91 -27.54 -10.57
N ASP A 4 1.52 -26.70 -11.52
CA ASP A 4 1.71 -25.25 -11.37
C ASP A 4 1.00 -24.88 -10.07
N SER A 5 1.78 -24.72 -9.01
CA SER A 5 1.33 -24.02 -7.82
C SER A 5 0.96 -22.62 -8.29
N MET A 6 -0.34 -22.36 -8.51
CA MET A 6 -0.80 -21.01 -8.80
C MET A 6 -0.36 -20.13 -7.63
N ALA A 7 0.59 -19.24 -7.87
CA ALA A 7 1.01 -18.28 -6.88
C ALA A 7 -0.22 -17.49 -6.42
N VAL A 8 -0.56 -17.62 -5.14
CA VAL A 8 -1.75 -16.98 -4.58
C VAL A 8 -1.45 -15.49 -4.43
N ARG A 9 -2.12 -14.68 -5.25
CA ARG A 9 -2.01 -13.22 -5.19
C ARG A 9 -2.50 -12.70 -3.84
N LYS A 10 -1.69 -11.87 -3.21
CA LYS A 10 -1.98 -11.28 -1.90
C LYS A 10 -2.45 -9.84 -2.09
N ILE A 11 -3.75 -9.67 -2.26
CA ILE A 11 -4.36 -8.36 -2.54
C ILE A 11 -5.49 -8.12 -1.55
N LEU A 12 -5.41 -7.01 -0.82
CA LEU A 12 -6.45 -6.50 0.07
C LEU A 12 -6.96 -5.16 -0.45
N LEU A 13 -8.25 -5.09 -0.81
CA LEU A 13 -8.89 -3.86 -1.29
C LEU A 13 -9.88 -3.34 -0.25
N LEU A 14 -9.66 -2.11 0.20
CA LEU A 14 -10.45 -1.44 1.21
C LEU A 14 -11.40 -0.43 0.55
N SER A 15 -12.71 -0.60 0.74
CA SER A 15 -13.75 0.24 0.11
C SER A 15 -13.78 1.68 0.61
N THR A 16 -13.27 1.94 1.81
CA THR A 16 -13.08 3.29 2.37
C THR A 16 -11.82 3.28 3.25
N SER A 17 -11.16 4.41 3.48
CA SER A 17 -10.08 4.47 4.46
C SER A 17 -10.53 4.90 5.87
N THR A 18 -11.78 5.37 6.00
CA THR A 18 -12.34 5.91 7.25
C THR A 18 -13.85 5.66 7.30
N ILE A 19 -14.37 5.34 8.47
CA ILE A 19 -15.80 5.36 8.77
C ILE A 19 -16.07 6.57 9.67
N HIS A 20 -17.23 7.22 9.52
CA HIS A 20 -17.58 8.40 10.32
C HIS A 20 -17.43 8.11 11.83
N GLY A 21 -16.71 8.97 12.55
CA GLY A 21 -16.45 8.80 13.99
C GLY A 21 -15.32 7.84 14.37
N SER A 22 -14.61 7.24 13.40
CA SER A 22 -13.47 6.33 13.65
C SER A 22 -12.12 6.93 13.26
N GLU A 23 -11.04 6.42 13.87
CA GLU A 23 -9.69 6.71 13.41
C GLU A 23 -9.42 6.03 12.05
N TYR A 24 -8.43 6.56 11.32
CA TYR A 24 -8.02 6.02 10.02
C TYR A 24 -7.63 4.54 10.09
N LEU A 25 -8.20 3.73 9.18
CA LEU A 25 -8.04 2.27 9.12
C LEU A 25 -8.43 1.49 10.38
N GLN A 26 -9.04 2.13 11.38
CA GLN A 26 -9.42 1.45 12.62
C GLN A 26 -10.34 0.26 12.36
N TYR A 27 -11.32 0.45 11.48
CA TYR A 27 -12.31 -0.57 11.12
C TYR A 27 -11.70 -1.80 10.44
N ALA A 28 -10.57 -1.65 9.74
CA ALA A 28 -9.88 -2.72 9.01
C ALA A 28 -8.59 -3.17 9.69
N SER A 29 -8.35 -2.73 10.93
CA SER A 29 -7.07 -2.91 11.61
C SER A 29 -6.73 -4.38 11.85
N SER A 30 -7.73 -5.20 12.16
CA SER A 30 -7.57 -6.64 12.36
C SER A 30 -7.21 -7.34 11.05
N GLU A 31 -7.93 -7.03 9.98
CA GLU A 31 -7.73 -7.61 8.65
C GLU A 31 -6.37 -7.22 8.07
N ILE A 32 -5.99 -5.94 8.15
CA ILE A 32 -4.68 -5.46 7.70
C ILE A 32 -3.58 -6.16 8.49
N LYS A 33 -3.74 -6.29 9.81
CA LYS A 33 -2.74 -6.92 10.67
C LYS A 33 -2.58 -8.41 10.34
N SER A 34 -3.66 -9.15 10.20
CA SER A 34 -3.60 -10.58 9.82
C SER A 34 -2.91 -10.75 8.47
N PHE A 35 -3.37 -10.00 7.47
CA PHE A 35 -2.87 -10.04 6.09
C PHE A 35 -1.37 -9.79 5.97
N LEU A 36 -0.84 -8.78 6.70
CA LEU A 36 0.58 -8.46 6.71
C LEU A 36 1.39 -9.47 7.55
N THR A 37 0.86 -9.95 8.67
CA THR A 37 1.54 -10.92 9.56
C THR A 37 1.69 -12.27 8.89
N GLU A 38 0.64 -12.78 8.24
CA GLU A 38 0.65 -14.04 7.47
C GLU A 38 1.68 -14.03 6.32
N SER A 39 2.13 -12.83 5.94
CA SER A 39 3.13 -12.62 4.90
C SER A 39 4.51 -12.25 5.45
N ASN A 40 4.72 -12.33 6.77
CA ASN A 40 5.98 -11.99 7.45
C ASN A 40 6.49 -10.57 7.14
N VAL A 41 5.58 -9.62 6.93
CA VAL A 41 5.94 -8.23 6.64
C VAL A 41 6.36 -7.52 7.92
N GLN A 42 7.47 -6.80 7.88
CA GLN A 42 7.93 -5.90 8.94
C GLN A 42 7.74 -4.44 8.54
N THR A 43 7.97 -4.12 7.26
CA THR A 43 7.92 -2.74 6.75
C THR A 43 7.02 -2.63 5.53
N VAL A 44 6.03 -1.74 5.60
CA VAL A 44 5.16 -1.41 4.46
C VAL A 44 5.72 -0.20 3.72
N LEU A 45 5.81 -0.29 2.39
CA LEU A 45 6.05 0.87 1.52
C LEU A 45 4.73 1.56 1.20
N PHE A 46 4.59 2.81 1.62
CA PHE A 46 3.43 3.63 1.34
C PHE A 46 3.61 4.48 0.08
N ILE A 47 2.56 4.54 -0.76
CA ILE A 47 2.49 5.36 -1.97
C ILE A 47 1.38 6.41 -1.79
N PRO A 48 1.74 7.68 -1.52
CA PRO A 48 0.79 8.72 -1.12
C PRO A 48 0.22 9.54 -2.28
N TYR A 49 0.52 9.18 -3.54
CA TYR A 49 0.32 10.05 -4.70
C TYR A 49 -1.15 10.37 -5.05
N ALA A 50 -2.12 9.74 -4.39
CA ALA A 50 -3.53 10.07 -4.60
C ALA A 50 -3.94 11.43 -4.00
N LEU A 51 -3.13 12.02 -3.10
CA LEU A 51 -3.37 13.33 -2.46
C LEU A 51 -2.18 14.27 -2.66
N HIS A 52 -2.37 15.58 -2.49
CA HIS A 52 -1.29 16.57 -2.63
C HIS A 52 -0.30 16.56 -1.47
N ASN A 53 -0.80 16.52 -0.23
CA ASN A 53 0.05 16.62 0.96
C ASN A 53 0.56 15.23 1.36
N HIS A 54 1.60 14.78 0.65
CA HIS A 54 2.19 13.46 0.85
C HIS A 54 2.73 13.25 2.27
N ASN A 55 3.34 14.27 2.87
CA ASN A 55 3.90 14.19 4.23
C ASN A 55 2.80 13.99 5.27
N ALA A 56 1.74 14.81 5.23
CA ALA A 56 0.61 14.66 6.15
C ALA A 56 -0.08 13.29 5.96
N TYR A 57 -0.20 12.83 4.71
CA TYR A 57 -0.79 11.53 4.44
C TYR A 57 0.07 10.39 5.00
N PHE A 58 1.38 10.45 4.77
CA PHE A 58 2.33 9.47 5.30
C PHE A 58 2.28 9.40 6.83
N GLU A 59 2.30 10.52 7.55
CA GLU A 59 2.25 10.50 9.03
C GLU A 59 0.96 9.86 9.56
N LYS A 60 -0.17 10.11 8.88
CA LYS A 60 -1.47 9.48 9.20
C LYS A 60 -1.40 7.96 9.04
N VAL A 61 -0.87 7.47 7.92
CA VAL A 61 -0.74 6.03 7.63
C VAL A 61 0.29 5.36 8.55
N LYS A 62 1.44 5.99 8.74
CA LYS A 62 2.51 5.54 9.64
C LYS A 62 2.00 5.37 11.07
N LYS A 63 1.24 6.33 11.59
CA LYS A 63 0.64 6.21 12.94
C LYS A 63 -0.32 5.02 13.03
N ALA A 64 -1.15 4.79 12.01
CA ALA A 64 -2.09 3.67 12.00
C ALA A 64 -1.37 2.31 11.93
N LEU A 65 -0.41 2.15 11.02
CA LEU A 65 0.35 0.90 10.87
C LEU A 65 1.27 0.61 12.06
N LEU A 66 1.83 1.65 12.69
CA LEU A 66 2.64 1.49 13.89
C LEU A 66 1.84 0.90 15.05
N LYS A 67 0.57 1.33 15.24
CA LYS A 67 -0.34 0.72 16.23
C LYS A 67 -0.60 -0.77 15.96
N MET A 68 -0.50 -1.21 14.71
CA MET A 68 -0.66 -2.60 14.30
C MET A 68 0.64 -3.41 14.42
N GLY A 69 1.78 -2.75 14.67
CA GLY A 69 3.10 -3.38 14.84
C GLY A 69 4.02 -3.30 13.61
N PHE A 70 3.64 -2.57 12.56
CA PHE A 70 4.41 -2.47 11.32
C PHE A 70 5.16 -1.15 11.20
N LYS A 71 6.38 -1.20 10.67
CA LYS A 71 7.09 -0.01 10.23
C LYS A 71 6.51 0.47 8.91
N THR A 72 6.68 1.76 8.63
CA THR A 72 6.23 2.34 7.36
C THR A 72 7.34 3.21 6.78
N SER A 73 7.64 2.99 5.51
CA SER A 73 8.44 3.89 4.69
C SER A 73 7.56 4.50 3.61
N SER A 74 7.97 5.61 3.01
CA SER A 74 7.18 6.25 1.95
C SER A 74 8.00 6.48 0.70
N ILE A 75 7.41 6.19 -0.44
CA ILE A 75 8.09 6.30 -1.74
C ILE A 75 8.48 7.73 -2.08
N HIS A 76 7.75 8.75 -1.59
CA HIS A 76 8.07 10.16 -1.86
C HIS A 76 9.28 10.67 -1.06
N HIS A 77 9.77 9.91 -0.09
CA HIS A 77 11.03 10.17 0.62
C HIS A 77 12.21 9.39 0.02
N ALA A 78 11.96 8.45 -0.90
CA ALA A 78 13.01 7.63 -1.48
C ALA A 78 13.83 8.42 -2.52
N CYS A 79 15.16 8.36 -2.44
CA CYS A 79 16.04 8.92 -3.46
C CYS A 79 15.81 8.26 -4.83
N ASN A 80 15.52 6.96 -4.84
CA ASN A 80 15.16 6.21 -6.04
C ASN A 80 13.84 5.45 -5.79
N PRO A 81 12.72 5.89 -6.38
CA PRO A 81 11.41 5.29 -6.13
C PRO A 81 11.28 3.88 -6.74
N LEU A 82 11.98 3.58 -7.84
CA LEU A 82 12.00 2.23 -8.42
C LEU A 82 12.67 1.24 -7.45
N SER A 83 13.83 1.59 -6.89
CA SER A 83 14.49 0.75 -5.90
C SER A 83 13.67 0.58 -4.62
N ALA A 84 12.86 1.57 -4.25
CA ALA A 84 11.98 1.46 -3.09
C ALA A 84 10.90 0.39 -3.33
N VAL A 85 10.27 0.39 -4.51
CA VAL A 85 9.27 -0.62 -4.88
C VAL A 85 9.90 -2.01 -4.99
N ASP A 86 11.08 -2.11 -5.60
CA ASP A 86 11.81 -3.38 -5.76
C ASP A 86 12.13 -4.06 -4.42
N LYS A 87 12.43 -3.26 -3.38
CA LYS A 87 12.78 -3.76 -2.05
C LYS A 87 11.59 -3.88 -1.10
N ALA A 88 10.39 -3.48 -1.54
CA ALA A 88 9.22 -3.47 -0.68
C ALA A 88 8.82 -4.90 -0.26
N GLU A 89 8.61 -5.10 1.04
CA GLU A 89 8.01 -6.32 1.59
C GLU A 89 6.49 -6.33 1.40
N ALA A 90 5.87 -5.15 1.40
CA ALA A 90 4.47 -4.92 1.06
C ALA A 90 4.28 -3.52 0.47
N ILE A 91 3.27 -3.34 -0.37
CA ILE A 91 2.90 -2.06 -0.96
C ILE A 91 1.53 -1.65 -0.43
N PHE A 92 1.40 -0.40 0.03
CA PHE A 92 0.12 0.21 0.33
C PHE A 92 -0.05 1.49 -0.48
N ILE A 93 -1.03 1.50 -1.38
CA ILE A 93 -1.47 2.70 -2.10
C ILE A 93 -2.67 3.33 -1.40
N GLY A 94 -2.49 4.59 -0.97
CA GLY A 94 -3.55 5.36 -0.34
C GLY A 94 -4.63 5.82 -1.32
N GLY A 95 -5.85 5.99 -0.81
CA GLY A 95 -6.99 6.50 -1.57
C GLY A 95 -6.96 8.01 -1.79
N GLY A 96 -7.72 8.49 -2.77
CA GLY A 96 -7.80 9.91 -3.13
C GLY A 96 -8.16 10.08 -4.60
N ASN A 97 -7.53 11.03 -5.28
CA ASN A 97 -7.78 11.28 -6.69
C ASN A 97 -7.03 10.25 -7.57
N THR A 98 -7.78 9.36 -8.22
CA THR A 98 -7.22 8.30 -9.09
C THR A 98 -6.46 8.85 -10.29
N PHE A 99 -6.90 9.94 -10.91
CA PHE A 99 -6.20 10.53 -12.05
C PHE A 99 -4.82 11.06 -11.65
N ARG A 100 -4.72 11.73 -10.50
CA ARG A 100 -3.45 12.18 -9.93
C ARG A 100 -2.52 11.00 -9.63
N LEU A 101 -3.04 9.99 -8.95
CA LEU A 101 -2.29 8.77 -8.62
C LEU A 101 -1.72 8.14 -9.89
N LEU A 102 -2.55 7.90 -10.90
CA LEU A 102 -2.11 7.27 -12.15
C LEU A 102 -1.09 8.13 -12.89
N LYS A 103 -1.28 9.45 -12.94
CA LYS A 103 -0.32 10.38 -13.55
C LYS A 103 1.05 10.30 -12.87
N GLU A 104 1.10 10.37 -11.54
CA GLU A 104 2.37 10.30 -10.79
C GLU A 104 3.06 8.94 -10.94
N LEU A 105 2.30 7.84 -10.94
CA LEU A 105 2.86 6.50 -11.16
C LEU A 105 3.43 6.35 -12.58
N TYR A 106 2.74 6.91 -13.58
CA TYR A 106 3.19 6.90 -14.97
C TYR A 106 4.45 7.75 -15.16
N ASP A 107 4.42 9.01 -14.70
CA ASP A 107 5.54 9.95 -14.84
C ASP A 107 6.83 9.45 -14.16
N LYS A 108 6.70 8.59 -13.14
CA LYS A 108 7.82 7.97 -12.41
C LYS A 108 8.16 6.55 -12.87
N ASN A 109 7.52 6.03 -13.91
CA ASN A 109 7.69 4.67 -14.44
C ASN A 109 7.48 3.56 -13.39
N LEU A 110 6.54 3.76 -12.47
CA LEU A 110 6.33 2.84 -11.33
C LEU A 110 5.32 1.73 -11.62
N LEU A 111 4.47 1.87 -12.65
CA LEU A 111 3.38 0.93 -12.90
C LEU A 111 3.87 -0.49 -13.16
N ASP A 112 4.88 -0.67 -14.00
CA ASP A 112 5.34 -2.00 -14.41
C ASP A 112 6.04 -2.72 -13.27
N ILE A 113 6.87 -2.01 -12.49
CA ILE A 113 7.53 -2.61 -11.34
C ILE A 113 6.54 -2.94 -10.23
N ILE A 114 5.53 -2.09 -9.97
CA ILE A 114 4.46 -2.41 -9.00
C ILE A 114 3.70 -3.66 -9.45
N LYS A 115 3.30 -3.73 -10.73
CA LYS A 115 2.61 -4.91 -11.28
C LYS A 115 3.45 -6.17 -11.13
N LYS A 116 4.73 -6.14 -11.49
CA LYS A 116 5.65 -7.26 -11.32
C LYS A 116 5.70 -7.72 -9.85
N ARG A 117 5.98 -6.79 -8.93
CA ARG A 117 6.09 -7.10 -7.49
C ARG A 117 4.81 -7.73 -6.93
N VAL A 118 3.65 -7.24 -7.35
CA VAL A 118 2.35 -7.73 -6.84
C VAL A 118 1.88 -9.01 -7.51
N LEU A 119 2.04 -9.13 -8.83
CA LEU A 119 1.44 -10.21 -9.62
C LEU A 119 2.38 -11.39 -9.82
N GLU A 120 3.69 -11.15 -9.90
CA GLU A 120 4.71 -12.17 -10.12
C GLU A 120 5.38 -12.54 -8.79
N ASP A 121 5.91 -11.56 -8.06
CA ASP A 121 6.59 -11.81 -6.78
C ASP A 121 5.61 -12.03 -5.61
N CYS A 122 4.31 -11.80 -5.84
CA CYS A 122 3.22 -12.03 -4.89
C CYS A 122 3.40 -11.33 -3.53
N ILE A 123 4.04 -10.15 -3.51
CA ILE A 123 4.13 -9.36 -2.27
C ILE A 123 2.74 -8.82 -1.90
N PRO A 124 2.41 -8.70 -0.60
CA PRO A 124 1.16 -8.12 -0.15
C PRO A 124 0.93 -6.73 -0.72
N TYR A 125 -0.24 -6.54 -1.32
CA TYR A 125 -0.71 -5.26 -1.82
C TYR A 125 -1.98 -4.84 -1.08
N ILE A 126 -1.97 -3.62 -0.55
CA ILE A 126 -3.14 -2.97 0.04
C ILE A 126 -3.50 -1.78 -0.85
N GLY A 127 -4.74 -1.76 -1.34
CA GLY A 127 -5.32 -0.59 -1.99
C GLY A 127 -6.47 -0.08 -1.14
N SER A 128 -6.51 1.23 -0.88
CA SER A 128 -7.69 1.85 -0.26
C SER A 128 -8.31 2.85 -1.21
N SER A 129 -9.63 2.85 -1.28
CA SER A 129 -10.38 3.93 -1.90
C SER A 129 -10.67 5.02 -0.87
N ALA A 130 -10.66 6.27 -1.31
CA ALA A 130 -11.30 7.35 -0.57
C ALA A 130 -12.69 7.50 -1.18
N GLY A 131 -13.74 7.10 -0.47
CA GLY A 131 -15.07 7.61 -0.74
C GLY A 131 -15.01 9.11 -0.49
N ASN A 132 -15.21 9.93 -1.52
CA ASN A 132 -15.32 11.37 -1.36
C ASN A 132 -16.38 11.66 -0.28
N SER A 133 -15.99 12.40 0.75
CA SER A 133 -16.89 13.22 1.56
C SER A 133 -16.34 14.63 1.54
#